data_AF-A0A3B3HZM5-F1
#
_entry.id   AF-A0A3B3HZM5-F1
#
_cell.length_a   1.000
_cell.length_b   1.000
_cell.length_c   1.000
_cell.angle_alpha   90.00
_cell.angle_beta   90.00
_cell.angle_gamma   90.00
#
_symmetry.space_group_name_H-M   'P 1'
#
loop_
_entity.id
_entity.type
_entity.pdbx_description
1 polymer ?
#
loop_
_entity_poly.entity_id
_entity_poly.type
_entity_poly.pdbx_seq_one_letter_code
_entity_poly.pdbx_strand_id
1 'polypeptide(L)'
;MLVIDNVNRFDSGKYSLTLTNSSGTKTAVIVVRILDSPAAPQHFTVKEIKKDSVILTWDTPLNDGGAKITNYIVEKRESVRKAYTTVTNNCTANTLKIEELPEGGIFYFRVSAVNAYGQGQMVESKEIKVSEVPLPPNKIIVVDVTKTSVSLGWEKPAHDGGSKVLYEVSDLHHRYTSDVRKNVGKESGISHCIISEEFIFIIEEEISLRTLVGNTKVKYFL
;
A
#
# COMPACT_ATOMS: atom_id res chain seq x y z
N MET A 1 21.94 -47.91 1.47
CA MET A 1 21.70 -46.79 0.53
C MET A 1 20.56 -45.96 1.09
N LEU A 2 20.76 -44.65 1.28
CA LEU A 2 19.68 -43.74 1.70
C LEU A 2 19.08 -43.13 0.43
N VAL A 3 17.76 -43.25 0.26
CA VAL A 3 17.01 -42.69 -0.86
C VAL A 3 15.93 -41.79 -0.29
N ILE A 4 15.81 -40.58 -0.82
CA ILE A 4 14.74 -39.63 -0.48
C ILE A 4 13.98 -39.38 -1.77
N ASP A 5 12.78 -39.96 -1.87
CA ASP A 5 11.91 -39.81 -3.03
C ASP A 5 10.97 -38.61 -2.87
N ASN A 6 10.47 -38.08 -3.99
CA ASN A 6 9.52 -36.94 -4.02
C ASN A 6 10.02 -35.66 -3.33
N VAL A 7 11.32 -35.40 -3.42
CA VAL A 7 11.95 -34.19 -2.88
C VAL A 7 11.41 -32.90 -3.52
N ASN A 8 11.26 -31.88 -2.69
CA ASN A 8 10.87 -30.52 -3.08
C ASN A 8 11.86 -29.49 -2.50
N ARG A 9 11.73 -28.21 -2.86
CA ARG A 9 12.65 -27.15 -2.43
C ARG A 9 12.88 -27.04 -0.91
N PHE A 10 11.94 -27.50 -0.08
CA PHE A 10 12.05 -27.49 1.40
C PHE A 10 12.92 -28.63 1.95
N ASP A 11 13.25 -29.63 1.13
CA ASP A 11 14.18 -30.71 1.48
C ASP A 11 15.66 -30.31 1.24
N SER A 12 15.91 -29.05 0.85
CA SER A 12 17.28 -28.51 0.82
C SER A 12 17.76 -28.28 2.25
N GLY A 13 18.97 -28.73 2.57
CA GLY A 13 19.49 -28.56 3.93
C GLY A 13 20.71 -29.38 4.26
N LYS A 14 21.08 -29.34 5.54
CA LYS A 14 22.20 -30.08 6.11
C LYS A 14 21.69 -31.42 6.62
N TYR A 15 22.19 -32.51 6.06
CA TYR A 15 21.91 -33.87 6.48
C TYR A 15 23.12 -34.41 7.24
N SER A 16 22.89 -35.11 8.35
CA SER A 16 23.94 -35.75 9.14
C SER A 16 23.76 -37.26 9.18
N LEU A 17 24.77 -38.01 8.74
CA LEU A 17 24.82 -39.47 8.84
C LEU A 17 25.73 -39.85 10.01
N THR A 18 25.15 -40.47 11.03
CA THR A 18 25.87 -40.94 12.22
C THR A 18 25.96 -42.46 12.21
N LEU A 19 27.18 -42.99 12.26
CA LEU A 19 27.48 -44.42 12.37
C LEU A 19 27.96 -44.72 13.78
N THR A 20 27.35 -45.71 14.43
CA THR A 20 27.69 -46.13 15.80
C THR A 20 27.96 -47.62 15.83
N ASN A 21 29.03 -48.04 16.52
CA ASN A 21 29.31 -49.42 16.87
C ASN A 21 29.80 -49.54 18.33
N SER A 22 30.18 -50.74 18.78
CA SER A 22 30.64 -51.01 20.16
C SER A 22 31.89 -50.21 20.57
N SER A 23 32.62 -49.64 19.62
CA SER A 23 33.85 -48.88 19.85
C SER A 23 33.64 -47.36 19.75
N GLY A 24 32.44 -46.90 19.40
CA GLY A 24 32.08 -45.48 19.39
C GLY A 24 31.26 -45.05 18.18
N THR A 25 31.21 -43.73 17.99
CA THR A 25 30.34 -43.05 17.02
C THR A 25 31.14 -42.10 16.14
N LYS A 26 30.82 -42.04 14.84
CA LYS A 26 31.31 -41.01 13.90
C LYS A 26 30.15 -40.41 13.12
N THR A 27 30.19 -39.11 12.89
CA THR A 27 29.17 -38.39 12.12
C THR A 27 29.80 -37.72 10.90
N ALA A 28 29.20 -37.94 9.73
CA ALA A 28 29.46 -37.20 8.50
C ALA A 28 28.30 -36.25 8.23
N VAL A 29 28.59 -35.11 7.61
CA VAL A 29 27.61 -34.09 7.25
C VAL A 29 27.65 -33.88 5.74
N ILE A 30 26.49 -33.82 5.11
CA ILE A 30 26.32 -33.43 3.70
C ILE A 30 25.34 -32.26 3.60
N VAL A 31 25.56 -31.36 2.64
CA VAL A 31 24.61 -30.30 2.30
C VAL A 31 23.95 -30.69 0.99
N VAL A 32 22.64 -30.90 1.02
CA VAL A 32 21.83 -31.21 -0.15
C VAL A 32 21.20 -29.92 -0.64
N ARG A 33 21.33 -29.65 -1.94
CA ARG A 33 20.64 -28.54 -2.62
C ARG A 33 19.72 -29.13 -3.67
N ILE A 34 18.45 -28.78 -3.59
CA ILE A 34 17.45 -29.13 -4.59
C ILE A 34 17.30 -27.95 -5.53
N LEU A 35 17.20 -28.26 -6.82
CA LEU A 35 17.12 -27.30 -7.89
C LEU A 35 15.66 -27.23 -8.35
N ASP A 36 15.03 -26.09 -8.12
CA ASP A 36 13.62 -25.81 -8.39
C ASP A 36 13.48 -24.33 -8.80
N SER A 37 12.28 -23.96 -9.22
CA SER A 37 11.82 -22.58 -9.40
C SER A 37 11.81 -21.81 -8.06
N PRO A 38 11.95 -20.46 -8.08
CA PRO A 38 11.93 -19.66 -6.86
C PRO A 38 10.59 -19.70 -6.11
N ALA A 39 10.62 -19.38 -4.82
CA ALA A 39 9.42 -19.05 -4.05
C ALA A 39 8.86 -17.66 -4.44
N ALA A 40 7.72 -17.28 -3.86
CA ALA A 40 7.12 -15.98 -4.11
C ALA A 40 8.01 -14.83 -3.56
N PRO A 41 8.10 -13.70 -4.28
CA PRO A 41 8.70 -12.47 -3.74
C PRO A 41 8.03 -12.04 -2.43
N GLN A 42 8.79 -11.36 -1.58
CA GLN A 42 8.32 -10.92 -0.25
C GLN A 42 7.98 -9.43 -0.24
N HIS A 43 7.23 -8.98 0.78
CA HIS A 43 6.87 -7.56 0.99
C HIS A 43 6.38 -6.82 -0.27
N PHE A 44 5.63 -7.52 -1.13
CA PHE A 44 5.11 -6.92 -2.35
C PHE A 44 4.09 -5.82 -2.03
N THR A 45 4.44 -4.59 -2.35
CA THR A 45 3.72 -3.39 -1.94
C THR A 45 3.74 -2.33 -3.04
N VAL A 46 2.78 -1.40 -2.96
CA VAL A 46 2.75 -0.21 -3.81
C VAL A 46 3.45 0.92 -3.07
N LYS A 47 4.53 1.43 -3.64
CA LYS A 47 5.31 2.54 -3.09
C LYS A 47 4.68 3.89 -3.38
N GLU A 48 4.16 4.08 -4.60
CA GLU A 48 3.60 5.35 -5.07
C GLU A 48 2.52 5.09 -6.11
N ILE A 49 1.47 5.92 -6.07
CA ILE A 49 0.39 5.96 -7.06
C ILE A 49 0.28 7.40 -7.56
N LYS A 50 0.31 7.56 -8.88
CA LYS A 50 0.02 8.81 -9.60
C LYS A 50 -1.22 8.63 -10.46
N LYS A 51 -1.63 9.71 -11.13
CA LYS A 51 -2.79 9.70 -12.03
C LYS A 51 -2.72 8.66 -13.15
N ASP A 52 -1.52 8.33 -13.60
CA ASP A 52 -1.26 7.48 -14.77
C ASP A 52 -0.21 6.39 -14.54
N SER A 53 0.29 6.28 -13.31
CA SER A 53 1.42 5.40 -13.03
C SER A 53 1.43 4.89 -11.59
N VAL A 54 2.03 3.72 -11.42
CA VAL A 54 2.20 3.05 -10.13
C VAL A 54 3.64 2.59 -10.00
N ILE A 55 4.24 2.76 -8.81
CA ILE A 55 5.54 2.20 -8.48
C ILE A 55 5.34 1.01 -7.54
N LEU A 56 5.74 -0.16 -7.99
CA LEU A 56 5.69 -1.41 -7.24
C LEU A 56 7.07 -1.72 -6.65
N THR A 57 7.10 -2.27 -5.44
CA THR A 57 8.33 -2.73 -4.78
C THR A 57 8.12 -4.08 -4.12
N TRP A 58 9.17 -4.91 -4.12
CA TRP A 58 9.16 -6.23 -3.48
C TRP A 58 10.58 -6.65 -3.09
N ASP A 59 10.68 -7.56 -2.13
CA ASP A 59 11.93 -8.19 -1.72
C ASP A 59 12.16 -9.52 -2.44
N THR A 60 13.41 -9.96 -2.43
CA THR A 60 13.77 -11.28 -2.96
C THR A 60 13.02 -12.41 -2.22
N PRO A 61 12.62 -13.47 -2.93
CA PRO A 61 12.11 -14.69 -2.32
C PRO A 61 13.06 -15.22 -1.23
N LEU A 62 12.49 -15.74 -0.16
CA LEU A 62 13.27 -16.39 0.91
C LEU A 62 14.02 -17.63 0.41
N ASN A 63 13.46 -18.31 -0.59
CA ASN A 63 14.04 -19.48 -1.24
C ASN A 63 14.09 -19.24 -2.74
N ASP A 64 15.29 -19.24 -3.31
CA ASP A 64 15.56 -19.03 -4.75
C ASP A 64 15.45 -20.32 -5.57
N GLY A 65 15.09 -21.44 -4.95
CA GLY A 65 15.03 -22.76 -5.59
C GLY A 65 16.41 -23.35 -5.85
N GLY A 66 17.45 -22.91 -5.13
CA GLY A 66 18.81 -23.46 -5.27
C GLY A 66 19.59 -22.91 -6.47
N ALA A 67 19.02 -21.96 -7.22
CA ALA A 67 19.70 -21.20 -8.26
C ALA A 67 19.39 -19.71 -8.18
N LYS A 68 20.40 -18.92 -8.56
CA LYS A 68 20.33 -17.46 -8.56
C LYS A 68 19.16 -16.97 -9.42
N ILE A 69 18.41 -16.02 -8.87
CA ILE A 69 17.36 -15.28 -9.58
C ILE A 69 17.99 -14.44 -10.69
N THR A 70 17.46 -14.57 -11.90
CA THR A 70 17.91 -13.85 -13.10
C THR A 70 17.10 -12.58 -13.33
N ASN A 71 15.79 -12.63 -13.09
CA ASN A 71 14.86 -11.54 -13.36
C ASN A 71 13.52 -11.80 -12.64
N TYR A 72 12.63 -10.81 -12.75
CA TYR A 72 11.25 -10.85 -12.30
C TYR A 72 10.32 -10.67 -13.51
N ILE A 73 9.18 -11.34 -13.44
CA ILE A 73 8.04 -11.14 -14.34
C ILE A 73 7.00 -10.36 -13.53
N VAL A 74 6.55 -9.23 -14.08
CA VAL A 74 5.49 -8.42 -13.51
C VAL A 74 4.32 -8.39 -14.48
N GLU A 75 3.13 -8.62 -13.95
CA GLU A 75 1.90 -8.69 -14.72
C GLU A 75 0.82 -7.81 -14.09
N LYS A 76 -0.08 -7.30 -14.93
CA LYS A 76 -1.22 -6.48 -14.51
C LYS A 76 -2.53 -7.05 -15.02
N ARG A 77 -3.60 -6.82 -14.27
CA ARG A 77 -4.98 -7.16 -14.63
C ARG A 77 -5.91 -6.04 -14.19
N GLU A 78 -6.67 -5.50 -15.12
CA GLU A 78 -7.80 -4.61 -14.79
C GLU A 78 -8.86 -5.40 -14.01
N SER A 79 -9.50 -4.79 -13.00
CA SER A 79 -10.48 -5.47 -12.14
C SER A 79 -11.65 -6.09 -12.93
N VAL A 80 -12.03 -5.43 -14.02
CA VAL A 80 -13.10 -5.88 -14.94
C VAL A 80 -12.68 -7.04 -15.84
N ARG A 81 -11.37 -7.35 -15.93
CA ARG A 81 -10.81 -8.43 -16.75
C ARG A 81 -10.44 -9.64 -15.89
N LYS A 82 -10.52 -10.82 -16.50
CA LYS A 82 -10.11 -12.09 -15.86
C LYS A 82 -8.65 -12.45 -16.10
N ALA A 83 -8.06 -12.01 -17.21
CA ALA A 83 -6.72 -12.39 -17.61
C ALA A 83 -5.67 -11.35 -17.19
N TYR A 84 -4.52 -11.85 -16.73
CA TYR A 84 -3.32 -11.05 -16.54
C TYR A 84 -2.62 -10.79 -17.88
N THR A 85 -1.97 -9.63 -17.97
CA THR A 85 -1.14 -9.22 -19.10
C THR A 85 0.27 -8.93 -18.60
N THR A 86 1.27 -9.38 -19.33
CA THR A 86 2.67 -9.14 -18.98
C THR A 86 3.02 -7.67 -19.18
N VAL A 87 3.52 -7.05 -18.12
CA VAL A 87 4.09 -5.70 -18.16
C VAL A 87 5.55 -5.79 -18.56
N THR A 88 6.29 -6.69 -17.91
CA THR A 88 7.68 -6.97 -18.23
C THR A 88 8.02 -8.40 -17.82
N ASN A 89 8.91 -9.04 -18.56
CA ASN A 89 9.48 -10.34 -18.26
C ASN A 89 10.98 -10.31 -17.98
N ASN A 90 11.59 -9.13 -17.89
CA ASN A 90 13.03 -8.94 -17.81
C ASN A 90 13.45 -7.92 -16.75
N CYS A 91 12.59 -7.68 -15.75
CA CYS A 91 12.88 -6.76 -14.65
C CYS A 91 13.98 -7.36 -13.75
N THR A 92 15.15 -6.73 -13.67
CA THR A 92 16.25 -7.19 -12.80
C THR A 92 16.27 -6.51 -11.44
N ALA A 93 15.51 -5.43 -11.28
CA ALA A 93 15.39 -4.69 -10.04
C ALA A 93 14.24 -5.23 -9.17
N ASN A 94 14.26 -4.84 -7.90
CA ASN A 94 13.22 -5.09 -6.91
C ASN A 94 12.13 -4.01 -6.90
N THR A 95 12.06 -3.23 -7.98
CA THR A 95 11.13 -2.12 -8.16
C THR A 95 10.78 -1.98 -9.63
N LEU A 96 9.54 -1.58 -9.91
CA LEU A 96 9.09 -1.28 -11.26
C LEU A 96 8.09 -0.13 -11.24
N LYS A 97 8.34 0.88 -12.07
CA LYS A 97 7.34 1.89 -12.43
C LYS A 97 6.54 1.38 -13.63
N ILE A 98 5.23 1.34 -13.48
CA ILE A 98 4.27 1.02 -14.55
C ILE A 98 3.58 2.32 -14.92
N GLU A 99 3.67 2.70 -16.19
CA GLU A 99 3.08 3.93 -16.73
C GLU A 99 1.90 3.60 -17.65
N GLU A 100 1.28 4.65 -18.21
CA GLU A 100 0.16 4.55 -19.16
C GLU A 100 -1.05 3.79 -18.59
N LEU A 101 -1.29 3.96 -17.29
CA LEU A 101 -2.48 3.43 -16.63
C LEU A 101 -3.62 4.45 -16.74
N PRO A 102 -4.84 4.05 -17.12
CA PRO A 102 -5.99 4.94 -17.11
C PRO A 102 -6.29 5.46 -15.70
N GLU A 103 -6.45 6.77 -15.58
CA GLU A 103 -6.86 7.44 -14.34
C GLU A 103 -8.22 6.94 -13.86
N GLY A 104 -8.34 6.70 -12.56
CA GLY A 104 -9.48 6.04 -11.93
C GLY A 104 -9.57 4.54 -12.18
N GLY A 105 -8.69 3.97 -13.01
CA GLY A 105 -8.64 2.55 -13.32
C GLY A 105 -8.28 1.70 -12.10
N ILE A 106 -8.89 0.54 -11.99
CA ILE A 106 -8.70 -0.39 -10.87
C ILE A 106 -7.94 -1.62 -11.35
N PHE A 107 -6.83 -1.93 -10.70
CA PHE A 107 -5.88 -2.95 -11.13
C PHE A 107 -5.48 -3.89 -9.99
N TYR A 108 -5.13 -5.10 -10.40
CA TYR A 108 -4.35 -6.06 -9.63
C TYR A 108 -3.00 -6.23 -10.32
N PHE A 109 -1.95 -6.28 -9.51
CA PHE A 109 -0.60 -6.56 -9.98
C PHE A 109 -0.11 -7.87 -9.37
N ARG A 110 0.74 -8.58 -10.09
CA ARG A 110 1.45 -9.72 -9.53
C ARG A 110 2.89 -9.75 -10.00
N VAL A 111 3.75 -10.31 -9.16
CA VAL A 111 5.18 -10.48 -9.43
C VAL A 111 5.63 -11.89 -9.10
N SER A 112 6.52 -12.43 -9.94
CA SER A 112 7.18 -13.72 -9.72
C SER A 112 8.67 -13.61 -10.05
N ALA A 113 9.52 -14.26 -9.27
CA ALA A 113 10.94 -14.38 -9.57
C ALA A 113 11.20 -15.51 -10.58
N VAL A 114 12.26 -15.38 -11.37
CA VAL A 114 12.68 -16.36 -12.37
C VAL A 114 14.14 -16.73 -12.10
N ASN A 115 14.46 -18.02 -12.20
CA ASN A 115 15.83 -18.53 -12.22
C ASN A 115 16.03 -19.44 -13.45
N ALA A 116 17.19 -20.11 -13.53
CA ALA A 116 17.51 -21.02 -14.63
C ALA A 116 16.55 -22.23 -14.77
N TYR A 117 15.77 -22.55 -13.73
CA TYR A 117 14.79 -23.64 -13.71
C TYR A 117 13.35 -23.16 -13.97
N GLY A 118 13.15 -21.85 -14.16
CA GLY A 118 11.89 -21.29 -14.62
C GLY A 118 11.27 -20.25 -13.68
N GLN A 119 10.01 -19.95 -13.95
CA GLN A 119 9.22 -18.99 -13.19
C GLN A 119 8.75 -19.60 -11.87
N GLY A 120 9.00 -18.87 -10.79
CA GLY A 120 8.59 -19.23 -9.45
C GLY A 120 7.13 -18.91 -9.13
N GLN A 121 6.78 -19.08 -7.86
CA GLN A 121 5.46 -18.72 -7.37
C GLN A 121 5.21 -17.21 -7.50
N MET A 122 3.98 -16.84 -7.82
CA MET A 122 3.53 -15.46 -7.95
C MET A 122 2.94 -14.94 -6.63
N VAL A 123 3.16 -13.66 -6.34
CA VAL A 123 2.47 -12.91 -5.28
C VAL A 123 1.63 -11.81 -5.92
N GLU A 124 0.38 -11.67 -5.48
CA GLU A 124 -0.59 -10.70 -5.99
C GLU A 124 -0.79 -9.55 -5.00
N SER A 125 -1.05 -8.34 -5.52
CA SER A 125 -1.38 -7.16 -4.73
C SER A 125 -2.84 -7.20 -4.29
N LYS A 126 -3.19 -6.32 -3.35
CA LYS A 126 -4.59 -5.93 -3.17
C LYS A 126 -5.09 -5.16 -4.40
N GLU A 127 -6.38 -4.88 -4.44
CA GLU A 127 -6.96 -3.98 -5.43
C GLU A 127 -6.36 -2.58 -5.30
N ILE A 128 -5.89 -2.00 -6.41
CA ILE A 128 -5.26 -0.68 -6.46
C ILE A 128 -6.02 0.20 -7.44
N LYS A 129 -6.47 1.37 -6.96
CA LYS A 129 -7.05 2.41 -7.81
C LYS A 129 -5.96 3.40 -8.22
N VAL A 130 -5.80 3.63 -9.52
CA VAL A 130 -4.82 4.57 -10.08
C VAL A 130 -5.42 5.97 -10.01
N SER A 131 -5.16 6.68 -8.93
CA SER A 131 -5.61 8.05 -8.70
C SER A 131 -4.69 8.71 -7.68
N GLU A 132 -4.49 10.01 -7.80
CA GLU A 132 -3.78 10.78 -6.78
C GLU A 132 -4.71 11.14 -5.63
N VAL A 133 -4.11 11.47 -4.48
CA VAL A 133 -4.86 12.11 -3.41
C VAL A 133 -5.19 13.53 -3.89
N PRO A 134 -6.44 13.99 -3.76
CA PRO A 134 -6.76 15.38 -4.09
C PRO A 134 -5.95 16.32 -3.21
N LEU A 135 -5.61 17.48 -3.76
CA LEU A 135 -5.02 18.55 -2.96
C LEU A 135 -6.04 19.09 -1.95
N PRO A 136 -5.58 19.73 -0.87
CA PRO A 136 -6.48 20.47 0.02
C PRO A 136 -7.22 21.57 -0.76
N PRO A 137 -8.42 21.97 -0.32
CA PRO A 137 -9.12 23.11 -0.92
C PRO A 137 -8.27 24.39 -0.79
N ASN A 138 -8.18 25.17 -1.86
CA ASN A 138 -7.28 26.33 -1.93
C ASN A 138 -7.63 27.43 -0.92
N LYS A 139 -8.93 27.63 -0.69
CA LYS A 139 -9.43 28.65 0.24
C LYS A 139 -10.77 28.22 0.82
N ILE A 140 -10.87 28.29 2.14
CA ILE A 140 -12.13 28.14 2.87
C ILE A 140 -12.57 29.54 3.29
N ILE A 141 -13.82 29.89 2.99
CA ILE A 141 -14.44 31.16 3.35
C ILE A 141 -15.71 30.92 4.16
N VAL A 142 -15.95 31.79 5.12
CA VAL A 142 -17.26 31.90 5.77
C VAL A 142 -18.16 32.67 4.81
N VAL A 143 -19.22 32.02 4.32
CA VAL A 143 -20.17 32.59 3.37
C VAL A 143 -21.28 33.32 4.08
N ASP A 144 -21.82 32.69 5.13
CA ASP A 144 -22.91 33.26 5.92
C ASP A 144 -22.82 32.79 7.36
N VAL A 145 -23.24 33.66 8.28
CA VAL A 145 -23.36 33.38 9.70
C VAL A 145 -24.72 33.85 10.17
N THR A 146 -25.55 32.91 10.60
CA THR A 146 -26.79 33.19 11.30
C THR A 146 -26.64 32.86 12.78
N LYS A 147 -27.65 33.20 13.60
CA LYS A 147 -27.68 32.80 15.01
C LYS A 147 -27.61 31.28 15.21
N THR A 148 -28.00 30.52 14.20
CA THR A 148 -28.20 29.07 14.28
C THR A 148 -27.43 28.29 13.23
N SER A 149 -26.61 28.94 12.40
CA SER A 149 -25.85 28.25 11.36
C SER A 149 -24.64 29.04 10.89
N VAL A 150 -23.63 28.31 10.41
CA VAL A 150 -22.51 28.85 9.66
C VAL A 150 -22.45 28.11 8.33
N SER A 151 -22.46 28.87 7.25
CA SER A 151 -22.24 28.34 5.91
C SER A 151 -20.78 28.54 5.52
N LEU A 152 -20.11 27.45 5.19
CA LEU A 152 -18.74 27.48 4.68
C LEU A 152 -18.76 27.22 3.19
N GLY A 153 -18.03 28.04 2.45
CA GLY A 153 -17.74 27.85 1.04
C GLY A 153 -16.26 27.58 0.85
N TRP A 154 -15.90 26.72 -0.08
CA TRP A 154 -14.51 26.54 -0.45
C TRP A 154 -14.34 26.42 -1.95
N GLU A 155 -13.18 26.88 -2.41
CA GLU A 155 -12.76 26.67 -3.79
C GLU A 155 -12.30 25.23 -3.97
N LYS A 156 -12.65 24.64 -5.13
CA LYS A 156 -12.17 23.30 -5.49
C LYS A 156 -10.64 23.29 -5.45
N PRO A 157 -10.03 22.17 -5.03
CA PRO A 157 -8.59 22.00 -5.12
C PRO A 157 -8.08 22.22 -6.54
N ALA A 158 -6.84 22.69 -6.69
CA ALA A 158 -6.22 22.82 -8.01
C ALA A 158 -6.07 21.47 -8.74
N HIS A 159 -6.00 20.36 -7.99
CA HIS A 159 -5.98 19.00 -8.50
C HIS A 159 -6.87 18.11 -7.64
N ASP A 160 -7.82 17.42 -8.25
CA ASP A 160 -8.82 16.58 -7.59
C ASP A 160 -8.41 15.09 -7.51
N GLY A 161 -7.18 14.79 -7.94
CA GLY A 161 -6.61 13.46 -7.89
C GLY A 161 -7.16 12.50 -8.95
N GLY A 162 -7.96 12.99 -9.92
CA GLY A 162 -8.48 12.14 -10.99
C GLY A 162 -9.76 11.41 -10.66
N SER A 163 -10.44 11.82 -9.60
CA SER A 163 -11.65 11.17 -9.13
C SER A 163 -12.57 12.18 -8.46
N LYS A 164 -13.86 11.85 -8.41
CA LYS A 164 -14.83 12.71 -7.71
C LYS A 164 -14.40 12.87 -6.25
N VAL A 165 -13.99 14.09 -5.89
CA VAL A 165 -13.66 14.45 -4.52
C VAL A 165 -14.93 14.54 -3.70
N LEU A 166 -14.94 13.79 -2.59
CA LEU A 166 -15.95 13.91 -1.55
C LEU A 166 -15.34 14.75 -0.43
N TYR A 167 -16.10 15.71 0.08
CA TYR A 167 -15.69 16.57 1.18
C TYR A 167 -16.42 16.12 2.45
N GLU A 168 -15.67 15.92 3.53
CA GLU A 168 -16.21 15.61 4.87
C GLU A 168 -15.56 16.52 5.90
N VAL A 169 -16.34 16.99 6.88
CA VAL A 169 -15.85 17.82 7.99
C VAL A 169 -15.68 16.91 9.21
N SER A 170 -14.44 16.59 9.59
CA SER A 170 -14.16 15.66 10.70
C SER A 170 -14.27 16.33 12.07
N ASP A 171 -13.81 17.56 12.22
CA ASP A 171 -13.68 18.19 13.55
C ASP A 171 -14.26 19.61 13.57
N LEU A 172 -15.26 19.82 14.43
CA LEU A 172 -15.74 21.15 14.82
C LEU A 172 -15.59 21.27 16.32
N HIS A 173 -14.60 22.03 16.79
CA HIS A 173 -14.34 22.20 18.21
C HIS A 173 -15.15 23.37 18.78
N HIS A 174 -16.12 23.07 19.62
CA HIS A 174 -16.91 24.03 20.37
C HIS A 174 -16.30 24.19 21.76
N ARG A 175 -16.03 25.42 22.18
CA ARG A 175 -15.35 25.74 23.46
C ARG A 175 -16.22 25.41 24.71
N TYR A 176 -17.44 24.92 24.55
CA TYR A 176 -18.46 24.86 25.61
C TYR A 176 -19.47 23.69 25.56
N THR A 177 -19.59 22.89 24.49
CA THR A 177 -20.43 21.66 24.46
C THR A 177 -19.97 20.71 23.35
N SER A 178 -20.17 19.39 23.55
CA SER A 178 -19.74 18.31 22.66
C SER A 178 -20.72 17.94 21.54
N ASP A 179 -21.92 18.55 21.48
CA ASP A 179 -22.98 18.15 20.52
C ASP A 179 -23.10 19.11 19.34
N VAL A 180 -22.43 18.79 18.24
CA VAL A 180 -22.54 19.49 16.95
C VAL A 180 -23.24 18.59 15.93
N ARG A 181 -24.36 19.03 15.36
CA ARG A 181 -25.02 18.32 14.26
C ARG A 181 -24.47 18.79 12.90
N LYS A 182 -23.81 17.88 12.19
CA LYS A 182 -23.26 18.12 10.85
C LYS A 182 -24.29 17.74 9.78
N ASN A 183 -24.67 18.67 8.92
CA ASN A 183 -25.44 18.38 7.71
C ASN A 183 -24.54 18.65 6.49
N VAL A 184 -23.99 17.59 5.89
CA VAL A 184 -23.14 17.73 4.70
C VAL A 184 -24.02 17.77 3.45
N GLY A 185 -24.09 18.92 2.80
CA GLY A 185 -24.73 19.08 1.49
C GLY A 185 -23.93 18.33 0.42
N LYS A 186 -24.58 17.46 -0.34
CA LYS A 186 -23.93 16.60 -1.37
C LYS A 186 -23.64 17.30 -2.69
N GLU A 187 -23.88 18.61 -2.80
CA GLU A 187 -23.78 19.31 -4.08
C GLU A 187 -22.97 20.60 -3.93
N SER A 188 -21.87 20.66 -4.67
CA SER A 188 -21.08 21.88 -4.98
C SER A 188 -20.61 22.72 -3.79
N GLY A 189 -19.38 22.46 -3.33
CA GLY A 189 -18.49 23.46 -2.68
C GLY A 189 -19.00 24.21 -1.44
N ILE A 190 -20.18 23.87 -0.93
CA ILE A 190 -20.87 24.58 0.15
C ILE A 190 -21.37 23.53 1.14
N SER A 191 -20.85 23.56 2.37
CA SER A 191 -21.38 22.79 3.50
C SER A 191 -22.15 23.72 4.41
N HIS A 192 -23.37 23.30 4.76
CA HIS A 192 -24.23 24.03 5.68
C HIS A 192 -24.14 23.40 7.07
N CYS A 193 -23.41 24.03 8.00
CA CYS A 193 -23.37 23.57 9.38
C CYS A 193 -24.45 24.30 10.19
N ILE A 194 -25.39 23.57 10.80
CA ILE A 194 -26.39 24.15 11.70
C ILE A 194 -25.78 24.14 13.10
N ILE A 195 -25.48 25.32 13.64
CA ILE A 195 -24.79 25.50 14.92
C ILE A 195 -25.50 26.59 15.73
N SER A 196 -25.96 26.28 16.93
CA SER A 196 -26.51 27.27 17.87
C SER A 196 -25.41 27.88 18.75
N GLU A 197 -25.23 29.20 18.60
CA GLU A 197 -24.54 30.18 19.46
C GLU A 197 -23.00 30.11 19.64
N GLU A 198 -22.31 31.04 18.95
CA GLU A 198 -20.96 31.62 19.09
C GLU A 198 -19.70 30.71 19.18
N PHE A 199 -18.99 30.53 18.04
CA PHE A 199 -17.64 29.92 18.01
C PHE A 199 -16.56 30.69 17.25
N ILE A 200 -15.31 30.39 17.65
CA ILE A 200 -14.05 30.70 16.98
C ILE A 200 -13.55 29.41 16.30
N PHE A 201 -13.20 29.50 15.01
CA PHE A 201 -12.66 28.37 14.23
C PHE A 201 -11.16 28.21 14.48
N ILE A 202 -10.71 26.98 14.79
CA ILE A 202 -9.31 26.57 14.72
C ILE A 202 -9.26 25.43 13.71
N ILE A 203 -8.53 25.62 12.62
CA ILE A 203 -8.28 24.59 11.60
C ILE A 203 -6.87 24.05 11.88
N GLU A 204 -6.76 22.89 12.52
CA GLU A 204 -5.48 22.17 12.62
C GLU A 204 -5.38 21.18 11.46
N GLU A 205 -4.30 21.29 10.67
CA GLU A 205 -3.82 20.15 9.89
C GLU A 205 -3.14 19.19 10.87
N GLU A 206 -3.75 18.03 11.15
CA GLU A 206 -3.05 16.96 11.87
C GLU A 206 -3.02 15.66 11.07
N ILE A 207 -1.83 15.36 10.53
CA ILE A 207 -1.41 14.02 10.14
C ILE A 207 -1.19 13.25 11.45
N SER A 208 -2.08 12.31 11.75
CA SER A 208 -2.04 11.47 12.96
C SER A 208 -0.71 10.72 13.14
N LEU A 209 -0.02 10.95 14.27
CA LEU A 209 0.78 9.91 14.95
C LEU A 209 0.72 10.12 16.48
N ARG A 210 0.17 9.12 17.19
CA ARG A 210 0.09 9.06 18.65
C ARG A 210 1.47 8.96 19.30
N THR A 211 1.75 9.78 20.31
CA THR A 211 2.11 9.42 21.71
C THR A 211 2.93 10.54 22.39
N LEU A 212 2.36 11.09 23.47
CA LEU A 212 2.93 11.84 24.62
C LEU A 212 4.39 12.36 24.52
N VAL A 213 4.57 13.68 24.63
CA VAL A 213 4.98 14.41 25.85
C VAL A 213 5.32 15.86 25.47
N GLY A 214 4.72 16.81 26.20
CA GLY A 214 5.37 18.08 26.48
C GLY A 214 5.08 19.24 25.52
N ASN A 215 4.23 20.15 26.00
CA ASN A 215 4.24 21.59 25.75
C ASN A 215 4.86 22.08 24.43
N THR A 216 4.03 22.49 23.47
CA THR A 216 4.27 23.74 22.76
C THR A 216 2.93 24.33 22.30
N LYS A 217 2.66 25.55 22.77
CA LYS A 217 1.54 26.40 22.33
C LYS A 217 1.77 26.81 20.88
N VAL A 218 0.74 26.71 20.03
CA VAL A 218 0.64 27.59 18.85
C VAL A 218 -0.75 28.22 18.85
N LYS A 219 -0.76 29.54 18.99
CA LYS A 219 -1.93 30.41 18.84
C LYS A 219 -1.94 30.90 17.40
N TYR A 220 -3.08 30.81 16.74
CA TYR A 220 -3.39 31.66 15.60
C TYR A 220 -4.47 32.66 16.03
N PHE A 221 -4.10 33.94 16.07
CA PHE A 221 -5.05 35.04 15.98
C PHE A 221 -5.13 35.44 14.51
N LEU A 222 -6.33 35.80 14.03
CA LEU A 222 -6.49 36.56 12.80
C LEU A 222 -5.82 37.93 12.94
#